data_AF-A0A7Y6DWX3-F1
#
_entry.id   AF-A0A7Y6DWX3-F1
#
_cell.length_a   1.000
_cell.length_b   1.000
_cell.length_c   1.000
_cell.angle_alpha   90.00
_cell.angle_beta   90.00
_cell.angle_gamma   90.00
#
_symmetry.space_group_name_H-M   'P 1'
#
loop_
_entity.id
_entity.type
_entity.pdbx_description
1 polymer ?
#
loop_
_entity_poly.entity_id
_entity_poly.type
_entity_poly.pdbx_seq_one_letter_code
_entity_poly.pdbx_strand_id
1 'polypeptide(L)' 'MTGPDASWCSSRAGDGEAQHGGQEWVRLKACANPDCQWVYYDGSRNRSGRWCSMTECGDVMKARAYRQRSRQS' A
#
# COMPACT_ATOMS: atom_id res chain seq x y z
N MET A 1 -9.20 -5.48 63.27
CA MET A 1 -8.32 -6.45 62.56
C MET A 1 -8.73 -6.39 61.11
N THR A 2 -8.03 -5.54 60.37
CA THR A 2 -8.45 -4.94 59.11
C THR A 2 -7.90 -5.74 57.94
N GLY A 3 -8.78 -6.14 57.02
CA GLY A 3 -8.39 -6.60 55.69
C GLY A 3 -9.61 -7.11 54.91
N PRO A 4 -9.55 -7.22 53.57
CA PRO A 4 -8.77 -6.43 52.62
C PRO A 4 -9.70 -5.84 51.53
N ASP A 5 -9.80 -4.51 51.39
CA ASP A 5 -10.42 -3.93 50.19
C ASP A 5 -9.32 -3.75 49.12
N ALA A 6 -9.09 -4.81 48.37
CA ALA A 6 -8.17 -4.80 47.23
C ALA A 6 -8.82 -4.10 46.01
N SER A 7 -9.35 -2.89 46.21
CA SER A 7 -10.11 -2.15 45.19
C SER A 7 -9.24 -1.42 44.17
N TRP A 8 -7.92 -1.67 44.15
CA TRP A 8 -6.99 -0.92 43.30
C TRP A 8 -6.05 -1.79 42.47
N CYS A 9 -6.57 -2.90 41.94
CA CYS A 9 -5.97 -3.59 40.80
C CYS A 9 -6.85 -3.50 39.54
N SER A 10 -7.55 -2.38 39.36
CA SER A 10 -8.09 -2.03 38.04
C SER A 10 -7.02 -1.30 37.22
N SER A 11 -5.88 -1.95 37.01
CA SER A 11 -5.06 -1.66 35.83
C SER A 11 -5.83 -2.18 34.62
N ARG A 12 -6.79 -1.38 34.13
CA ARG A 12 -7.29 -1.55 32.77
C ARG A 12 -6.17 -1.02 31.87
N ALA A 13 -5.15 -1.87 31.67
CA ALA A 13 -4.31 -1.77 30.50
C ALA A 13 -5.28 -1.76 29.32
N GLY A 14 -5.45 -0.59 28.69
CA GLY A 14 -6.16 -0.53 27.43
C GLY A 14 -5.37 -1.44 26.49
N ASP A 15 -6.04 -2.47 25.98
CA ASP A 15 -5.53 -3.36 24.97
C ASP A 15 -5.34 -2.54 23.68
N GLY A 16 -4.27 -1.73 23.68
CA GLY A 16 -3.74 -1.09 22.50
C GLY A 16 -3.10 -2.17 21.67
N GLU A 17 -3.93 -2.93 20.96
CA GLU A 17 -3.52 -3.93 20.02
C GLU A 17 -2.70 -3.22 18.94
N ALA A 18 -1.39 -3.23 19.12
CA ALA A 18 -0.43 -2.78 18.12
C ALA A 18 -0.66 -3.68 16.91
N GLN A 19 -1.31 -3.13 15.89
CA GLN A 19 -1.62 -3.82 14.65
C GLN A 19 -0.31 -4.31 14.04
N HIS A 20 -0.03 -5.61 14.16
CA HIS A 20 1.07 -6.27 13.48
C HIS A 20 0.86 -6.06 11.98
N GLY A 21 1.66 -5.18 11.37
CA GLY A 21 1.66 -4.82 9.94
C GLY A 21 2.15 -5.95 9.02
N GLY A 22 1.66 -7.19 9.23
CA GLY A 22 2.14 -8.40 8.57
C GLY A 22 1.74 -8.56 7.10
N GLN A 23 1.21 -7.53 6.45
CA GLN A 23 0.64 -7.62 5.09
C GLN A 23 1.00 -6.44 4.18
N GLU A 24 1.98 -5.62 4.57
CA GLU A 24 2.42 -4.48 3.78
C GLU A 24 3.08 -4.90 2.46
N TRP A 25 3.75 -6.06 2.44
CA TRP A 25 4.46 -6.57 1.26
C TRP A 25 3.53 -6.93 0.09
N VAL A 26 2.26 -7.25 0.33
CA VAL A 26 1.29 -7.61 -0.72
C VAL A 26 0.95 -6.42 -1.63
N ARG A 27 1.25 -5.20 -1.19
CA ARG A 27 1.01 -3.97 -1.95
C ARG A 27 2.22 -3.53 -2.77
N LEU A 28 3.39 -4.14 -2.58
CA LEU A 28 4.55 -3.90 -3.44
C LEU A 28 4.33 -4.58 -4.78
N LYS A 29 4.35 -3.78 -5.85
CA LYS A 29 4.19 -4.23 -7.23
C LYS A 29 5.34 -3.72 -8.08
N ALA A 30 5.74 -4.50 -9.07
CA ALA A 30 6.66 -4.03 -10.11
C ALA A 30 5.91 -3.13 -11.10
N CYS A 31 6.58 -2.09 -11.60
CA CYS A 31 6.05 -1.26 -12.67
C CYS A 31 5.81 -2.10 -13.91
N ALA A 32 4.65 -1.96 -14.56
CA ALA A 32 4.35 -2.72 -15.78
C ALA A 32 5.05 -2.16 -17.04
N ASN A 33 5.85 -1.09 -16.92
CA ASN A 33 6.61 -0.53 -18.04
C ASN A 33 7.86 -1.40 -18.23
N PRO A 34 8.08 -2.03 -19.40
CA PRO A 34 9.22 -2.92 -19.62
C PRO A 34 10.57 -2.20 -19.49
N ASP A 35 10.60 -0.88 -19.74
CA ASP A 35 11.80 -0.06 -19.59
C ASP A 35 12.00 0.43 -18.14
N CYS A 36 11.06 0.14 -17.24
CA CYS A 36 11.09 0.56 -15.84
C CYS A 36 11.19 -0.66 -14.92
N GLN A 37 12.34 -0.83 -14.27
CA GLN A 37 12.60 -1.95 -13.35
C GLN A 37 12.32 -1.60 -11.88
N TRP A 38 11.48 -0.60 -11.64
CA TRP A 38 11.19 -0.12 -10.30
C TRP A 38 10.02 -0.86 -9.66
N VAL A 39 10.15 -1.13 -8.36
CA VAL A 39 9.07 -1.61 -7.50
C VAL A 39 8.45 -0.40 -6.81
N TYR A 40 7.12 -0.35 -6.74
CA TYR A 40 6.38 0.71 -6.07
C TYR A 40 5.34 0.12 -5.11
N TYR A 41 4.96 0.94 -4.13
CA TYR A 41 3.91 0.59 -3.20
C TYR A 41 2.55 1.07 -3.72
N ASP A 42 1.61 0.14 -3.89
CA ASP A 42 0.26 0.44 -4.33
C ASP A 42 -0.60 0.92 -3.15
N GLY A 43 -0.56 2.23 -2.91
CA GLY A 43 -1.42 2.93 -1.95
C GLY A 43 -2.86 3.13 -2.43
N SER A 44 -3.23 2.66 -3.63
CA SER A 44 -4.59 2.81 -4.14
C SER A 44 -5.58 1.98 -3.33
N ARG A 45 -6.71 2.58 -2.98
CA ARG A 45 -7.81 1.91 -2.24
C ARG A 45 -8.29 0.63 -2.94
N ASN A 46 -8.22 0.58 -4.28
CA ASN A 46 -8.66 -0.58 -5.07
C ASN A 46 -7.51 -1.45 -5.59
N ARG A 47 -6.26 -1.21 -5.14
CA ARG A 47 -5.06 -1.90 -5.65
C ARG A 47 -5.00 -1.95 -7.17
N SER A 48 -5.45 -0.88 -7.82
CA SER A 48 -5.52 -0.77 -9.29
C SER A 48 -4.29 -0.10 -9.88
N GLY A 49 -3.33 0.31 -9.04
CA GLY A 49 -2.06 0.86 -9.50
C GLY A 49 -1.33 -0.17 -10.35
N ARG A 50 -0.87 0.26 -11.54
CA ARG A 50 -0.13 -0.57 -12.50
C ARG A 50 1.23 0.04 -12.90
N TRP A 51 1.48 1.28 -12.47
CA TRP A 51 2.67 2.07 -12.79
C TRP A 51 3.23 2.69 -11.51
N CYS A 52 4.56 2.87 -11.45
CA CYS A 52 5.23 3.44 -10.28
C CYS A 52 4.87 4.90 -10.01
N SER A 53 4.61 5.67 -11.07
CA SER A 53 4.15 7.05 -11.00
C SER A 53 3.34 7.36 -12.26
N MET A 54 2.33 8.22 -12.10
CA MET A 54 1.53 8.71 -13.22
C MET A 54 2.37 9.54 -14.21
N THR A 55 3.27 10.38 -13.69
CA THR A 55 4.08 11.29 -14.53
C THR A 55 5.20 10.56 -15.25
N GLU A 56 5.90 9.63 -14.56
CA GLU A 56 7.06 8.94 -15.13
C GLU A 56 6.64 7.81 -16.07
N CYS A 57 5.80 6.88 -15.60
CA CYS A 57 5.44 5.69 -16.36
C CYS A 57 4.03 5.76 -16.94
N GLY A 58 3.08 6.41 -16.25
CA GLY A 58 1.71 6.54 -16.74
C GLY A 58 1.63 7.29 -18.06
N ASP A 59 2.28 8.45 -18.18
CA ASP A 59 2.27 9.26 -19.40
C ASP A 59 3.08 8.63 -20.53
N VAL A 60 4.23 8.01 -20.24
CA VAL A 60 5.00 7.25 -21.24
C VAL A 60 4.17 6.11 -21.84
N MET A 61 3.46 5.35 -21.02
CA MET A 61 2.63 4.24 -21.48
C MET A 61 1.39 4.72 -22.23
N LYS A 62 0.79 5.85 -21.82
CA LYS A 62 -0.29 6.52 -22.56
C LYS A 62 0.18 6.95 -23.95
N ALA A 63 1.34 7.59 -24.04
CA ALA A 63 1.95 8.00 -25.30
C ALA A 63 2.30 6.79 -26.19
N ARG A 64 2.80 5.70 -25.61
CA ARG A 64 3.07 4.44 -26.33
C ARG A 64 1.78 3.84 -26.89
N ALA A 65 0.73 3.75 -26.09
CA ALA A 65 -0.57 3.24 -26.53
C ALA A 65 -1.23 4.13 -27.59
N TYR A 66 -1.05 5.45 -27.51
CA TYR A 66 -1.47 6.39 -28.55
C TYR A 66 -0.71 6.16 -29.86
N ARG A 67 0.62 6.11 -29.81
CA ARG A 67 1.48 5.85 -30.98
C ARG A 67 1.23 4.48 -31.62
N GLN A 68 0.92 3.46 -30.83
CA GLN A 68 0.53 2.17 -31.38
C GLN A 68 -0.77 2.33 -32.18
N ARG A 69 -1.80 2.94 -31.59
CA ARG A 69 -3.11 3.17 -32.26
C ARG A 69 -2.99 3.99 -33.54
N SER A 70 -2.22 5.07 -33.51
CA SER A 70 -2.02 5.92 -34.69
C SER A 70 -1.27 5.25 -35.84
N ARG A 71 -0.53 4.16 -35.59
CA ARG A 71 0.18 3.39 -36.62
C ARG A 71 -0.66 2.27 -37.22
N GLN A 72 -1.85 2.04 -36.68
CA GLN A 72 -2.82 1.03 -37.16
C GLN A 72 -3.92 1.68 -38.02
N SER A 73 -3.82 3.00 -38.24
CA SER A 73 -4.73 3.83 -39.03
C SER A 73 -4.11 4.16 -40.38
#